data_AF-A0A4W4EQS7-F1
#
_entry.id   AF-A0A4W4EQS7-F1
#
_cell.length_a   1.000
_cell.length_b   1.000
_cell.length_c   1.000
_cell.angle_alpha   90.00
_cell.angle_beta   90.00
_cell.angle_gamma   90.00
#
_symmetry.space_group_name_H-M   'P 1'
#
loop_
_entity.id
_entity.type
_entity.pdbx_description
1 polymer ?
#
loop_
_entity_poly.entity_id
_entity_poly.type
_entity_poly.pdbx_seq_one_letter_code
_entity_poly.pdbx_strand_id
1 'polypeptide(L)'
;MSLSELNALHDELKDLGFTILGFPCNQFGLQEPGNNHEILPTLKYVRPGNGFVPNFQLFERGDVNGLNEQKLFTFLKSACPPVGDSFGNPSKRLFWEPLKINDIKWNFEKFLVAPDGKPVMRWFPRVNVSEVRADILKHLLTFNAFV
;
A
#
# COMPACT_ATOMS: atom_id res chain seq x y z
N MET A 1 10.63 -1.32 -2.91
CA MET A 1 9.74 -2.48 -2.74
C MET A 1 9.04 -2.78 -4.05
N SER A 2 8.99 -4.04 -4.44
CA SER A 2 8.37 -4.57 -5.65
C SER A 2 7.21 -5.50 -5.30
N LEU A 3 6.34 -5.79 -6.26
CA LEU A 3 5.24 -6.75 -6.08
C LEU A 3 5.77 -8.17 -5.80
N SER A 4 6.94 -8.53 -6.34
CA SER A 4 7.59 -9.82 -6.03
C SER A 4 8.02 -9.92 -4.56
N GLU A 5 8.55 -8.83 -4.00
CA GLU A 5 8.88 -8.78 -2.57
C GLU A 5 7.62 -8.85 -1.69
N LEU A 6 6.50 -8.26 -2.13
CA LEU A 6 5.22 -8.37 -1.43
C LEU A 6 4.65 -9.80 -1.50
N ASN A 7 4.76 -10.48 -2.65
CA ASN A 7 4.40 -11.90 -2.75
C ASN A 7 5.20 -12.75 -1.75
N ALA A 8 6.53 -12.56 -1.70
CA ALA A 8 7.38 -13.30 -0.78
C ALA A 8 7.01 -13.03 0.69
N LEU A 9 6.77 -11.76 1.04
CA LEU A 9 6.32 -11.37 2.38
C LEU A 9 4.97 -12.01 2.74
N HIS A 10 4.02 -12.02 1.82
CA HIS A 10 2.72 -12.63 2.03
C HIS A 10 2.83 -14.15 2.21
N ASP A 11 3.61 -14.83 1.36
CA ASP A 11 3.82 -16.28 1.47
C ASP A 11 4.46 -16.67 2.80
N GLU A 12 5.38 -15.85 3.30
CA GLU A 12 6.06 -16.09 4.58
C GLU A 12 5.13 -15.92 5.78
N LEU A 13 4.27 -14.89 5.78
CA LEU A 13 3.52 -14.49 6.96
C LEU A 13 2.04 -14.90 6.96
N LYS A 14 1.50 -15.40 5.83
CA LYS A 14 0.07 -15.76 5.71
C LYS A 14 -0.40 -16.78 6.74
N ASP A 15 0.43 -17.76 7.08
CA ASP A 15 0.11 -18.80 8.07
C ASP A 15 0.08 -18.26 9.51
N LEU A 16 0.57 -17.02 9.72
CA LEU A 16 0.46 -16.28 10.98
C LEU A 16 -0.76 -15.34 11.00
N GLY A 17 -1.69 -15.48 10.05
CA GLY A 17 -2.89 -14.64 9.94
C GLY A 17 -2.64 -13.27 9.31
N PHE A 18 -1.47 -13.04 8.72
CA PHE A 18 -1.19 -11.81 7.97
C PHE A 18 -1.77 -11.88 6.56
N THR A 19 -2.27 -10.78 6.03
CA THR A 19 -2.66 -10.69 4.62
C THR A 19 -2.30 -9.34 4.03
N ILE A 20 -2.13 -9.30 2.70
CA ILE A 20 -1.87 -8.07 1.95
C ILE A 20 -3.12 -7.71 1.14
N LEU A 21 -3.46 -6.43 1.14
CA LEU A 21 -4.54 -5.85 0.33
C LEU A 21 -3.95 -4.78 -0.58
N GLY A 22 -4.01 -4.98 -1.89
CA GLY A 22 -3.49 -4.05 -2.88
C GLY A 22 -4.59 -3.17 -3.48
N PHE A 23 -4.37 -1.86 -3.50
CA PHE A 23 -5.29 -0.86 -4.05
C PHE A 23 -4.61 -0.12 -5.20
N PRO A 24 -4.88 -0.51 -6.46
CA PRO A 24 -4.36 0.21 -7.62
C PRO A 24 -4.81 1.67 -7.63
N CYS A 25 -3.90 2.58 -7.97
CA CYS A 25 -4.16 4.02 -7.95
C CYS A 25 -3.32 4.72 -9.02
N ASN A 26 -3.94 5.60 -9.79
CA ASN A 26 -3.28 6.30 -10.90
C ASN A 26 -2.84 7.74 -10.54
N GLN A 27 -3.01 8.17 -9.28
CA GLN A 27 -2.79 9.57 -8.87
C GLN A 27 -1.31 9.99 -8.81
N PHE A 28 -0.38 9.03 -8.88
CA PHE A 28 1.05 9.25 -8.71
C PHE A 28 1.80 8.98 -10.02
N GLY A 29 2.15 10.04 -10.74
CA GLY A 29 2.90 9.96 -11.99
C GLY A 29 2.18 9.20 -13.11
N LEU A 30 0.86 9.01 -13.00
CA LEU A 30 0.03 8.22 -13.93
C LEU A 30 0.59 6.81 -14.18
N GLN A 31 1.09 6.16 -13.12
CA GLN A 31 1.78 4.86 -13.22
C GLN A 31 0.84 3.64 -13.29
N GLU A 32 -0.47 3.83 -13.16
CA GLU A 32 -1.50 2.78 -13.28
C GLU A 32 -2.58 3.18 -14.31
N PRO A 33 -2.19 3.39 -15.59
CA PRO A 33 -3.08 3.93 -16.61
C PRO A 33 -4.19 2.96 -17.05
N GLY A 34 -3.95 1.66 -16.92
CA GLY A 34 -4.87 0.60 -17.34
C GLY A 34 -6.17 0.57 -16.53
N ASN A 35 -7.23 0.11 -17.17
CA ASN A 35 -8.51 -0.16 -16.52
C ASN A 35 -8.43 -1.43 -15.65
N ASN A 36 -9.40 -1.63 -14.76
CA ASN A 36 -9.40 -2.76 -13.80
C ASN A 36 -9.09 -4.12 -14.43
N HIS A 37 -9.63 -4.40 -15.62
CA HIS A 37 -9.42 -5.68 -16.33
C HIS A 37 -8.03 -5.82 -16.97
N GLU A 38 -7.27 -4.75 -17.10
CA GLU A 38 -5.93 -4.71 -17.71
C GLU A 38 -4.80 -4.80 -16.69
N ILE A 39 -5.09 -4.57 -15.40
CA ILE A 39 -4.09 -4.55 -14.33
C ILE A 39 -3.40 -5.92 -14.21
N LEU A 40 -4.16 -6.99 -13.99
CA LEU A 40 -3.59 -8.34 -13.87
C LEU A 40 -2.83 -8.80 -15.14
N PRO A 41 -3.34 -8.60 -16.37
CA PRO A 41 -2.57 -8.82 -17.59
C PRO A 41 -1.26 -8.03 -17.64
N THR A 42 -1.27 -6.74 -17.30
CA THR A 42 -0.07 -5.90 -17.24
C THR A 42 0.97 -6.48 -16.28
N LEU A 43 0.54 -6.86 -15.07
CA LEU A 43 1.42 -7.47 -14.08
C LEU A 43 2.03 -8.78 -14.56
N LYS A 44 1.22 -9.62 -15.23
CA LYS A 44 1.62 -10.95 -15.71
C LYS A 44 2.53 -10.92 -16.92
N TYR A 45 2.30 -10.01 -17.85
CA TYR A 45 2.95 -10.03 -19.17
C TYR A 45 3.89 -8.85 -19.45
N VAL A 46 3.77 -7.72 -18.73
CA VAL A 46 4.52 -6.49 -19.03
C VAL A 46 5.49 -6.14 -17.91
N ARG A 47 4.97 -5.83 -16.71
CA ARG A 47 5.79 -5.48 -15.54
C ARG A 47 5.00 -5.80 -14.27
N PRO A 48 5.46 -6.70 -13.39
CA PRO A 48 6.75 -7.39 -13.43
C PRO A 48 7.00 -8.30 -14.65
N GLY A 49 5.94 -8.82 -15.28
CA GLY A 49 6.06 -9.72 -16.41
C GLY A 49 6.41 -11.15 -15.97
N ASN A 50 6.89 -11.97 -16.90
CA ASN A 50 7.37 -13.34 -16.65
C ASN A 50 6.35 -14.26 -15.95
N GLY A 51 5.06 -14.07 -16.22
CA GLY A 51 4.00 -14.88 -15.62
C GLY A 51 3.70 -14.52 -14.16
N PHE A 52 4.17 -13.38 -13.66
CA PHE A 52 3.91 -12.92 -12.30
C PHE A 52 2.40 -12.80 -12.02
N VAL A 53 1.97 -13.33 -10.88
CA VAL A 53 0.60 -13.19 -10.38
C VAL A 53 0.69 -12.82 -8.90
N PRO A 54 0.02 -11.74 -8.46
CA PRO A 54 -0.08 -11.42 -7.04
C PRO A 54 -0.70 -12.59 -6.27
N ASN A 55 -0.11 -12.99 -5.15
CA ASN A 55 -0.67 -14.03 -4.28
C ASN A 55 -1.58 -13.44 -3.19
N PHE A 56 -2.02 -12.20 -3.37
CA PHE A 56 -2.82 -11.42 -2.44
C PHE A 56 -3.90 -10.64 -3.19
N GLN A 57 -4.94 -10.19 -2.47
CA GLN A 57 -6.11 -9.56 -3.09
C GLN A 57 -5.76 -8.19 -3.67
N LEU A 58 -6.17 -7.96 -4.92
CA LEU A 58 -6.23 -6.62 -5.52
C LEU A 58 -7.68 -6.15 -5.57
N PHE A 59 -7.91 -4.89 -5.26
CA PHE A 59 -9.21 -4.23 -5.40
C PHE A 59 -9.30 -3.46 -6.71
N GLU A 60 -10.48 -2.91 -6.99
CA GLU A 60 -10.66 -1.99 -8.10
C GLU A 60 -9.79 -0.73 -7.94
N ARG A 61 -9.37 -0.18 -9.08
CA ARG A 61 -8.62 1.07 -9.12
C ARG A 61 -9.47 2.21 -8.57
N GLY A 62 -8.89 3.02 -7.70
CA GLY A 62 -9.57 4.19 -7.16
C GLY A 62 -8.60 5.21 -6.58
N ASP A 63 -9.15 6.36 -6.19
CA ASP A 63 -8.39 7.44 -5.60
C ASP A 63 -8.07 7.15 -4.13
N VAL A 64 -6.92 7.62 -3.68
CA VAL A 64 -6.44 7.49 -2.29
C VAL A 64 -6.21 8.85 -1.64
N ASN A 65 -6.19 9.91 -2.45
CA ASN A 65 -6.08 11.30 -2.05
C ASN A 65 -7.13 12.18 -2.75
N GLY A 66 -7.32 13.40 -2.24
CA GLY A 66 -8.21 14.40 -2.82
C GLY A 66 -9.68 14.19 -2.50
N LEU A 67 -10.56 14.95 -3.19
CA LEU A 67 -12.00 14.96 -2.91
C LEU A 67 -12.70 13.61 -3.12
N ASN A 68 -12.18 12.78 -4.03
CA ASN A 68 -12.79 11.51 -4.42
C ASN A 68 -12.11 10.29 -3.78
N GLU A 69 -11.23 10.50 -2.80
CA GLU A 69 -10.53 9.40 -2.15
C GLU A 69 -11.51 8.38 -1.55
N GLN A 70 -11.17 7.10 -1.66
CA GLN A 70 -11.94 6.04 -1.02
C GLN A 70 -11.96 6.26 0.50
N LYS A 71 -13.14 6.11 1.12
CA LYS A 71 -13.34 6.34 2.57
C LYS A 71 -12.37 5.56 3.46
N LEU A 72 -11.94 4.38 3.00
CA LEU A 72 -10.90 3.60 3.66
C LEU A 72 -9.60 4.40 3.81
N PHE A 73 -9.13 5.07 2.75
CA PHE A 73 -7.91 5.87 2.82
C PHE A 73 -8.09 7.16 3.62
N THR A 74 -9.29 7.75 3.66
CA THR A 74 -9.58 8.83 4.62
C THR A 74 -9.35 8.35 6.06
N PHE A 75 -9.91 7.18 6.40
CA PHE A 75 -9.74 6.56 7.72
C PHE A 75 -8.27 6.24 8.02
N LEU A 76 -7.59 5.50 7.13
CA LEU A 76 -6.19 5.08 7.32
C LEU A 76 -5.25 6.28 7.47
N LYS A 77 -5.38 7.30 6.61
CA LYS A 77 -4.58 8.51 6.71
C LYS A 77 -4.84 9.21 8.04
N SER A 78 -6.09 9.36 8.47
CA SER A 78 -6.41 10.04 9.74
C SER A 78 -5.89 9.31 10.99
N ALA A 79 -5.72 7.99 10.93
CA ALA A 79 -5.33 7.16 12.08
C ALA A 79 -3.82 7.11 12.32
N CYS A 80 -2.98 7.42 11.32
CA CYS A 80 -1.53 7.38 11.46
C CYS A 80 -0.90 8.74 11.08
N PRO A 81 0.17 9.18 11.77
CA PRO A 81 0.92 10.36 11.35
C PRO A 81 1.37 10.26 9.89
N PRO A 82 1.52 11.40 9.18
CA PRO A 82 2.11 11.39 7.85
C PRO A 82 3.54 10.85 7.90
N VAL A 83 3.91 10.09 6.87
CA VAL A 83 5.27 9.53 6.71
C VAL A 83 6.32 10.56 6.26
N GLY A 84 5.89 11.81 6.08
CA GLY A 84 6.70 12.93 5.67
C GLY A 84 5.84 14.18 5.45
N ASP A 85 6.49 15.33 5.55
CA ASP A 85 5.92 16.68 5.54
C ASP A 85 6.01 17.36 4.16
N SER A 86 6.72 16.74 3.20
CA SER A 86 6.84 17.22 1.82
C SER A 86 6.52 16.12 0.80
N PHE A 87 5.96 16.54 -0.35
CA PHE A 87 5.81 15.68 -1.52
C PHE A 87 7.00 15.77 -2.50
N GLY A 88 8.06 16.51 -2.14
CA GLY A 88 9.12 16.87 -3.06
C GLY A 88 8.66 17.92 -4.06
N ASN A 89 8.91 17.71 -5.37
CA ASN A 89 8.39 18.58 -6.43
C ASN A 89 7.02 18.05 -6.90
N PRO A 90 5.89 18.68 -6.52
CA PRO A 90 4.56 18.20 -6.87
C PRO A 90 4.21 18.43 -8.35
N SER A 91 4.92 19.36 -9.02
CA SER A 91 4.56 19.81 -10.36
C SER A 91 4.58 18.66 -11.36
N LYS A 92 3.43 18.39 -11.98
CA LYS A 92 3.21 17.34 -13.01
C LYS A 92 3.38 15.90 -12.54
N ARG A 93 3.39 15.64 -11.23
CA ARG A 93 3.55 14.28 -10.69
C ARG A 93 2.38 13.82 -9.82
N LEU A 94 1.63 14.75 -9.26
CA LEU A 94 0.53 14.49 -8.34
C LEU A 94 -0.78 14.93 -9.02
N PHE A 95 -1.74 14.02 -9.08
CA PHE A 95 -2.99 14.20 -9.84
C PHE A 95 -4.22 14.14 -8.94
N TRP A 96 -4.28 15.03 -7.94
CA TRP A 96 -5.45 15.21 -7.07
C TRP A 96 -5.46 16.61 -6.45
N GLU A 97 -6.64 17.04 -5.99
CA GLU A 97 -6.83 18.25 -5.19
C GLU A 97 -7.94 18.01 -4.14
N PRO A 98 -7.91 18.72 -3.00
CA PRO A 98 -6.81 19.56 -2.52
C PRO A 98 -5.64 18.71 -1.98
N LEU A 99 -4.42 19.23 -2.06
CA LEU A 99 -3.25 18.65 -1.37
C LEU A 99 -3.37 18.84 0.16
N LYS A 100 -3.14 17.77 0.92
CA LYS A 100 -3.14 17.77 2.40
C LYS A 100 -1.82 17.21 2.93
N ILE A 101 -1.34 17.73 4.07
CA ILE A 101 -0.13 17.22 4.73
C ILE A 101 -0.17 15.70 4.98
N ASN A 102 -1.37 15.16 5.21
CA ASN A 102 -1.55 13.76 5.55
C ASN A 102 -1.75 12.82 4.35
N ASP A 103 -1.79 13.35 3.13
CA ASP A 103 -1.95 12.55 1.91
C ASP A 103 -0.83 11.53 1.75
N ILE A 104 -1.17 10.41 1.12
CA ILE A 104 -0.23 9.40 0.66
C ILE A 104 0.77 10.08 -0.28
N LYS A 105 2.06 9.81 -0.08
CA LYS A 105 3.15 10.52 -0.74
C LYS A 105 3.50 9.96 -2.11
N TRP A 106 3.39 8.63 -2.29
CA TRP A 106 3.68 7.98 -3.56
C TRP A 106 3.11 6.55 -3.60
N ASN A 107 3.24 5.90 -4.76
CA ASN A 107 3.00 4.46 -4.92
C ASN A 107 3.78 3.64 -3.89
N PHE A 108 3.18 2.55 -3.41
CA PHE A 108 3.73 1.65 -2.38
C PHE A 108 3.87 2.25 -0.98
N GLU A 109 3.14 3.29 -0.62
CA GLU A 109 2.93 3.61 0.80
C GLU A 109 2.09 2.51 1.47
N LYS A 110 2.36 2.23 2.76
CA LYS A 110 1.85 1.04 3.43
C LYS A 110 1.24 1.40 4.77
N PHE A 111 0.16 0.72 5.13
CA PHE A 111 -0.46 0.77 6.45
C PHE A 111 -0.51 -0.64 7.03
N LEU A 112 -0.20 -0.78 8.31
CA LEU A 112 -0.48 -2.00 9.07
C LEU A 112 -1.75 -1.78 9.88
N VAL A 113 -2.66 -2.74 9.78
CA VAL A 113 -3.91 -2.78 10.54
C VAL A 113 -3.88 -4.04 11.38
N ALA A 114 -4.16 -3.90 12.67
CA ALA A 114 -4.21 -5.00 13.62
C ALA A 114 -5.48 -5.85 13.44
N PRO A 115 -5.54 -7.06 14.03
CA PRO A 115 -6.72 -7.94 13.93
C PRO A 115 -8.02 -7.33 14.47
N ASP A 116 -7.92 -6.36 15.39
CA ASP A 116 -9.07 -5.61 15.91
C ASP A 116 -9.54 -4.45 14.98
N GLY A 117 -8.93 -4.34 13.79
CA GLY A 117 -9.26 -3.35 12.78
C GLY A 117 -8.59 -1.99 12.97
N LYS A 118 -7.74 -1.81 13.99
CA LYS A 118 -7.07 -0.53 14.25
C LYS A 118 -5.78 -0.38 13.43
N PRO A 119 -5.57 0.74 12.73
CA PRO A 119 -4.27 1.06 12.13
C PRO A 119 -3.22 1.27 13.21
N VAL A 120 -2.06 0.63 13.05
CA VAL A 120 -0.97 0.64 14.05
C VAL A 120 0.32 1.24 13.51
N MET A 121 0.54 1.19 12.20
CA MET A 121 1.77 1.68 11.60
C MET A 121 1.56 2.13 10.16
N ARG A 122 2.39 3.07 9.71
CA ARG A 122 2.42 3.58 8.33
C ARG A 122 3.86 3.75 7.88
N TRP A 123 4.21 3.22 6.72
CA TRP A 123 5.58 3.28 6.20
C TRP A 123 5.68 4.08 4.91
N PHE A 124 6.74 4.86 4.80
CA PHE A 124 7.10 5.56 3.58
C PHE A 124 7.27 4.57 2.40
N PRO A 125 6.95 4.97 1.16
CA PRO A 125 7.11 4.13 -0.04
C PRO A 125 8.43 3.36 -0.15
N ARG A 126 9.54 4.02 0.19
CA ARG A 126 10.91 3.52 0.04
C ARG A 126 11.41 2.65 1.19
N VAL A 127 10.64 2.47 2.26
CA VAL A 127 11.04 1.55 3.35
C VAL A 127 11.23 0.15 2.77
N ASN A 128 12.33 -0.51 3.16
CA ASN A 128 12.72 -1.82 2.68
C ASN A 128 11.75 -2.91 3.19
N VAL A 129 11.56 -3.97 2.40
CA VAL A 129 10.65 -5.07 2.79
C VAL A 129 11.09 -5.78 4.06
N SER A 130 12.40 -5.88 4.29
CA SER A 130 12.97 -6.47 5.49
C SER A 130 12.62 -5.71 6.76
N GLU A 131 12.57 -4.38 6.68
CA GLU A 131 12.18 -3.51 7.79
C GLU A 131 10.68 -3.63 8.08
N VAL A 132 9.84 -3.53 7.04
CA VAL A 132 8.38 -3.76 7.15
C VAL A 132 8.09 -5.14 7.76
N ARG A 133 8.80 -6.18 7.31
CA ARG A 133 8.69 -7.54 7.83
C ARG A 133 9.04 -7.60 9.33
N ALA A 134 10.16 -7.00 9.73
CA ALA A 134 10.59 -7.00 11.13
C ALA A 134 9.57 -6.31 12.04
N ASP A 135 9.00 -5.19 11.59
CA ASP A 135 7.96 -4.47 12.31
C ASP A 135 6.65 -5.27 12.44
N ILE A 136 6.22 -5.94 11.36
CA ILE A 136 5.04 -6.83 11.39
C ILE A 136 5.25 -7.97 12.38
N LEU A 137 6.38 -8.66 12.32
CA LEU A 137 6.69 -9.77 13.24
C LEU A 137 6.71 -9.29 14.70
N LYS A 138 7.29 -8.11 14.96
CA LYS A 138 7.26 -7.51 16.30
C LYS A 138 5.83 -7.25 16.78
N HIS A 139 4.94 -6.76 15.93
CA HIS A 139 3.53 -6.56 16.27
C HIS A 139 2.79 -7.88 16.50
N LEU A 140 3.01 -8.89 15.66
CA LEU A 140 2.39 -10.21 15.83
C LEU A 140 2.79 -10.87 17.15
N LEU A 141 4.09 -10.83 17.51
CA LEU A 141 4.59 -11.36 18.78
C LEU A 141 4.00 -10.62 19.99
N THR A 142 3.86 -9.29 19.88
CA THR A 142 3.27 -8.49 20.96
C THR A 142 1.79 -8.81 21.12
N PHE A 143 1.04 -8.93 20.02
CA PHE A 143 -0.39 -9.25 20.07
C PHE A 143 -0.66 -10.63 20.70
N ASN A 144 0.09 -11.65 20.29
CA ASN A 144 -0.06 -13.01 20.83
C ASN A 144 0.38 -13.15 22.29
N ALA A 145 1.10 -12.19 22.86
CA ALA A 145 1.46 -12.20 24.28
C ALA A 145 0.29 -11.74 25.19
N PHE A 146 -0.78 -11.18 24.62
CA PHE A 146 -1.94 -10.67 25.35
C PHE A 146 -3.24 -11.44 25.05
N VAL A 147 -3.16 -12.56 24.33
CA VAL A 147 -4.29 -13.47 24.06
C VAL A 147 -4.07 -14.80 24.77
#